data_AF-A0A3E5BBN6-F1
#
_entry.id   AF-A0A3E5BBN6-F1
#
_cell.length_a   1.000
_cell.length_b   1.000
_cell.length_c   1.000
_cell.angle_alpha   90.00
_cell.angle_beta   90.00
_cell.angle_gamma   90.00
#
_symmetry.space_group_name_H-M   'P 1'
#
loop_
_entity.id
_entity.type
_entity.pdbx_description
1 polymer ?
#
loop_
_entity_poly.entity_id
_entity_poly.type
_entity_poly.pdbx_seq_one_letter_code
_entity_poly.pdbx_strand_id
1 'polypeptide(L)' 'MNDLLQTRIFGLLNETSQEITNEEMQNAYGEFIHQVRTMSNENDYSTIYRILVATRIEIASLETVPLYGQGGKCA' A
#
# COMPACT_ATOMS: atom_id res chain seq x y z
N MET A 1 -16.31 1.74 -7.52
CA MET A 1 -14.92 1.61 -8.03
C MET A 1 -14.46 2.89 -8.74
N ASN A 2 -15.32 3.52 -9.56
CA ASN A 2 -14.97 4.76 -10.25
C ASN A 2 -14.54 5.88 -9.30
N ASP A 3 -15.30 6.09 -8.21
CA ASP A 3 -15.00 7.16 -7.23
C ASP A 3 -13.67 6.95 -6.48
N LEU A 4 -13.20 5.70 -6.36
CA LEU A 4 -11.92 5.39 -5.73
C LEU A 4 -10.75 5.76 -6.65
N LEU A 5 -10.88 5.46 -7.95
CA LEU A 5 -9.87 5.78 -8.96
C LEU A 5 -9.77 7.28 -9.26
N GLN A 6 -10.80 8.06 -8.90
CA GLN A 6 -10.81 9.52 -8.99
C GLN A 6 -10.16 10.21 -7.79
N THR A 7 -9.65 9.46 -6.80
CA THR A 7 -8.95 10.06 -5.66
C THR A 7 -7.61 10.66 -6.09
N ARG A 8 -7.24 11.76 -5.45
CA ARG A 8 -6.07 12.58 -5.77
C ARG A 8 -4.76 11.80 -5.79
N ILE A 9 -4.66 10.71 -5.03
CA ILE A 9 -3.47 9.86 -4.97
C ILE A 9 -3.10 9.25 -6.33
N PHE A 10 -4.07 8.86 -7.16
CA PHE A 10 -3.78 8.30 -8.47
C PHE A 10 -3.27 9.35 -9.46
N GLY A 11 -3.75 10.60 -9.33
CA GLY A 11 -3.19 11.74 -10.08
C GLY A 11 -1.74 11.97 -9.70
N LEU A 12 -1.45 12.06 -8.39
CA LEU A 12 -0.10 12.25 -7.86
C LEU A 12 0.87 11.13 -8.29
N LEU A 13 0.43 9.87 -8.27
CA LEU A 13 1.28 8.74 -8.69
C LEU A 13 1.51 8.66 -10.20
N ASN A 14 0.63 9.25 -11.01
CA ASN A 14 0.72 9.24 -12.47
C ASN A 14 1.49 10.46 -13.03
N GLU A 15 1.64 11.52 -12.23
CA GLU A 15 2.41 12.70 -12.61
C GLU A 15 3.92 12.43 -12.52
N THR A 16 4.56 12.19 -13.66
CA THR A 16 5.96 11.75 -13.75
C THR A 16 7.01 12.84 -13.50
N SER A 17 6.60 14.08 -13.18
CA SER A 17 7.52 15.23 -13.24
C SER A 17 7.29 16.33 -12.21
N GLN A 18 6.32 16.17 -11.30
CA GLN A 18 6.07 17.14 -10.25
C GLN A 18 6.77 16.68 -8.96
N GLU A 19 7.53 17.56 -8.32
CA GLU A 19 8.07 17.28 -7.00
C GLU A 19 6.91 17.32 -6.00
N ILE A 20 6.48 16.15 -5.55
CA ILE A 20 5.35 16.02 -4.63
C ILE A 20 5.89 16.09 -3.22
N THR A 21 5.37 17.02 -2.44
CA THR A 21 5.77 17.14 -1.04
C THR A 21 5.21 15.97 -0.23
N ASN A 22 5.91 15.61 0.85
CA ASN A 22 5.42 14.58 1.79
C ASN A 22 4.03 14.94 2.35
N GLU A 23 3.77 16.23 2.58
CA GLU A 23 2.48 16.73 3.07
C GLU A 23 1.36 16.49 2.04
N GLU A 24 1.60 16.77 0.76
CA GLU A 24 0.62 16.50 -0.30
C GLU A 24 0.34 15.02 -0.47
N MET A 25 1.36 14.16 -0.41
CA MET A 25 1.15 12.71 -0.43
C MET A 25 0.39 12.21 0.79
N GLN A 26 0.69 12.72 1.98
CA GLN A 26 -0.03 12.31 3.20
C GLN A 26 -1.50 12.73 3.16
N ASN A 27 -1.78 13.94 2.70
CA ASN A 27 -3.16 14.42 2.54
C ASN A 27 -3.93 13.57 1.51
N ALA A 28 -3.35 13.33 0.33
CA ALA A 28 -3.99 12.50 -0.70
C ALA A 28 -4.18 11.04 -0.26
N TYR A 29 -3.25 10.47 0.52
CA TYR A 29 -3.40 9.15 1.10
C TYR A 29 -4.53 9.11 2.14
N GLY A 30 -4.66 10.15 2.97
CA GLY A 30 -5.76 10.27 3.93
C GLY A 30 -7.13 10.28 3.25
N GLU A 31 -7.28 11.07 2.18
CA GLU A 31 -8.50 11.12 1.35
C GLU A 31 -8.82 9.75 0.73
N PHE A 32 -7.82 9.06 0.18
CA PHE A 32 -7.98 7.73 -0.38
C PHE A 32 -8.48 6.72 0.65
N ILE A 33 -7.86 6.66 1.84
CA ILE A 33 -8.26 5.75 2.91
C ILE A 33 -9.67 6.07 3.43
N HIS A 34 -10.03 7.35 3.52
CA HIS A 34 -11.38 7.76 3.85
C HIS A 34 -12.38 7.20 2.83
N GLN A 35 -12.10 7.38 1.54
CA GLN A 35 -12.95 6.88 0.45
C GLN A 35 -13.07 5.34 0.47
N VAL A 36 -11.96 4.61 0.68
CA VAL A 36 -11.99 3.14 0.86
C VAL A 36 -12.93 2.76 2.01
N ARG A 37 -12.81 3.45 3.15
CA ARG A 37 -13.61 3.16 4.35
C ARG A 37 -15.09 3.49 4.16
N THR A 38 -15.41 4.56 3.44
CA THR A 38 -16.80 4.94 3.12
C THR A 38 -17.44 3.97 2.13
N MET A 39 -16.67 3.47 1.15
CA MET A 39 -17.17 2.53 0.15
C MET A 39 -17.25 1.09 0.65
N SER A 40 -16.45 0.75 1.65
CA SER A 40 -16.53 -0.55 2.30
C SER A 40 -17.74 -0.62 3.22
N ASN A 41 -18.65 -1.56 2.98
CA ASN A 41 -19.59 -1.99 4.02
C ASN A 41 -18.77 -2.54 5.21
N GLU A 42 -19.28 -2.54 6.45
CA GLU A 42 -18.53 -2.97 7.64
C GLU A 42 -17.85 -4.35 7.47
N ASN A 43 -18.44 -5.23 6.66
CA ASN A 43 -17.91 -6.54 6.31
C ASN A 43 -16.69 -6.48 5.36
N ASP A 44 -16.66 -5.51 4.45
CA ASP A 44 -15.57 -5.31 3.48
C ASP A 44 -14.37 -4.62 4.12
N TYR A 45 -14.57 -3.70 5.09
CA TYR A 45 -13.46 -3.05 5.78
C TYR A 45 -12.67 -4.07 6.61
N SER A 46 -13.37 -4.95 7.34
CA SER A 46 -12.75 -6.05 8.08
C SER A 46 -11.97 -6.99 7.16
N THR A 47 -12.53 -7.28 5.98
CA THR A 47 -11.89 -8.14 4.97
C THR A 47 -10.65 -7.48 4.37
N ILE A 48 -10.75 -6.22 3.95
CA ILE A 48 -9.64 -5.42 3.41
C ILE A 48 -8.53 -5.25 4.45
N TYR A 49 -8.88 -4.93 5.70
CA TYR A 49 -7.92 -4.80 6.79
C TYR A 49 -7.20 -6.12 7.09
N ARG A 50 -7.91 -7.24 7.12
CA ARG A 50 -7.31 -8.57 7.29
C ARG A 50 -6.35 -8.93 6.16
N ILE A 51 -6.72 -8.63 4.91
CA ILE A 51 -5.86 -8.85 3.75
C ILE A 51 -4.58 -8.00 3.87
N LEU A 52 -4.70 -6.70 4.15
CA LEU A 52 -3.56 -5.80 4.30
C LEU A 52 -2.62 -6.22 5.43
N VAL A 53 -3.17 -6.65 6.57
CA VAL A 53 -2.39 -7.15 7.70
C VAL A 53 -1.67 -8.45 7.34
N ALA A 54 -2.33 -9.38 6.65
CA ALA A 54 -1.71 -10.62 6.19
C ALA A 54 -0.56 -10.34 5.20
N THR A 55 -0.78 -9.46 4.23
CA THR A 55 0.25 -9.05 3.26
C THR A 55 1.45 -8.41 3.97
N ARG A 56 1.23 -7.56 4.98
CA ARG A 56 2.32 -6.97 5.77
C ARG A 56 3.15 -8.03 6.51
N ILE A 57 2.49 -9.04 7.09
CA ILE A 57 3.16 -10.15 7.79
C ILE A 57 3.98 -10.99 6.79
N GLU A 58 3.42 -11.30 5.62
CA GLU A 58 4.15 -12.05 4.60
C GLU A 58 5.35 -11.29 4.05
N ILE A 59 5.24 -9.99 3.77
CA ILE A 59 6.37 -9.16 3.34
C ILE A 59 7.45 -9.10 4.42
N ALA A 60 7.07 -8.84 5.68
CA ALA A 60 8.03 -8.86 6.79
C ALA A 60 8.68 -10.25 6.94
N SER A 61 7.92 -11.33 6.72
CA SER A 61 8.47 -12.68 6.71
C SER A 61 9.51 -12.85 5.60
N LEU A 62 9.25 -12.36 4.39
CA LEU A 62 10.20 -12.39 3.27
C LEU A 62 11.46 -11.54 3.53
N GLU A 63 11.32 -10.40 4.21
CA GLU A 63 12.45 -9.57 4.64
C GLU A 63 13.28 -10.23 5.75
N THR A 64 12.64 -11.03 6.62
CA THR A 64 13.30 -11.72 7.74
C THR A 64 13.90 -13.07 7.37
N VAL A 65 13.45 -13.67 6.26
CA VAL A 65 14.14 -14.82 5.65
C VAL A 65 15.49 -14.27 5.17
N PRO A 66 16.64 -14.76 5.68
CA PRO A 66 17.90 -14.44 5.04
C PRO A 66 17.72 -14.85 3.58
N LEU A 67 17.95 -13.95 2.63
CA LEU A 67 18.06 -14.30 1.21
C LEU A 67 19.13 -15.40 1.14
N TYR A 68 18.73 -16.66 1.28
CA TYR A 68 19.62 -17.81 1.43
C TYR A 68 20.12 -18.14 0.03
N GLY A 69 21.03 -17.29 -0.37
CA GLY A 69 21.75 -17.21 -1.62
C GLY A 69 23.05 -16.44 -1.41
N GLN A 70 23.57 -16.40 -0.18
CA GLN A 70 24.97 -16.05 0.01
C GLN A 70 25.79 -17.30 -0.30
N GLY A 71 26.20 -17.40 -1.57
CA GLY A 71 27.03 -18.46 -2.09
C GLY A 71 28.35 -18.59 -1.32
N GLY A 72 28.34 -19.40 -0.27
CA GLY A 72 29.54 -20.00 0.30
C GLY A 72 29.76 -21.32 -0.39
N LYS A 73 30.70 -21.34 -1.36
CA LYS A 73 31.21 -22.59 -1.94
C LYS A 73 31.66 -23.50 -0.81
N CYS A 74 31.12 -24.72 -0.77
CA CYS A 74 31.61 -25.77 0.12
C CYS A 74 33.09 -26.04 -0.20
N ALA A 75 33.92 -26.09 0.85
CA ALA A 75 35.30 -26.56 0.78
C ALA A 75 35.34 -28.09 0.73
#